data_AF-A0A2R3J3Y8-F1
#
_entry.id   AF-A0A2R3J3Y8-F1
#
_cell.length_a   1.000
_cell.length_b   1.000
_cell.length_c   1.000
_cell.angle_alpha   90.00
_cell.angle_beta   90.00
_cell.angle_gamma   90.00
#
_symmetry.space_group_name_H-M   'P 1'
#
loop_
_entity.id
_entity.type
_entity.pdbx_description
1 polymer ?
#
loop_
_entity_poly.entity_id
_entity_poly.type
_entity_poly.pdbx_seq_one_letter_code
_entity_poly.pdbx_strand_id
1 'polypeptide(L)'
;MTFLADADSLAPVPGIENAWQLQIAMLFDSFHLLSAHQYRCDTREVKVVNAKTFSNRGEPTNLQFTFAKGWTPLPNESHEAALRFICAPQERERNGMRSAGRGVPLQAVITAVGMVEMERAQANLAEARRKLEEAKNDRVMGELDRLLGNEPRKP
;
A
#
# COMPACT_ATOMS: atom_id res chain seq x y z
N MET A 1 -2.30 -4.33 1.93
CA MET A 1 -0.93 -3.91 1.57
C MET A 1 -0.77 -3.96 0.06
N THR A 2 -0.37 -2.85 -0.54
CA THR A 2 -0.14 -2.77 -2.00
C THR A 2 1.35 -2.71 -2.28
N PHE A 3 1.85 -3.53 -3.22
CA PHE A 3 3.26 -3.56 -3.64
C PHE A 3 3.40 -2.88 -5.00
N LEU A 4 4.18 -1.79 -5.06
CA LEU A 4 4.43 -1.01 -6.26
C LEU A 4 5.92 -0.99 -6.54
N ALA A 5 6.30 -1.38 -7.75
CA ALA A 5 7.68 -1.36 -8.23
C ALA A 5 7.83 -0.26 -9.27
N ASP A 6 8.80 0.63 -9.10
CA ASP A 6 9.05 1.71 -10.05
C ASP A 6 10.00 1.24 -11.15
N ALA A 7 9.43 0.90 -12.30
CA ALA A 7 10.16 0.49 -13.49
C ALA A 7 11.25 1.48 -13.92
N ASP A 8 11.07 2.79 -13.72
CA ASP A 8 12.04 3.82 -14.14
C ASP A 8 13.25 3.90 -13.21
N SER A 9 13.14 3.35 -11.98
CA SER A 9 14.25 3.26 -11.03
C SER A 9 15.20 2.08 -11.28
N LEU A 10 14.91 1.26 -12.28
CA LEU A 10 15.69 0.07 -12.61
C LEU A 10 17.12 0.45 -12.99
N ALA A 11 18.10 -0.05 -12.24
CA ALA A 11 19.52 0.20 -12.47
C ALA A 11 20.37 -1.04 -12.19
N PRO A 12 21.51 -1.25 -12.87
CA PRO A 12 22.44 -2.32 -12.49
C PRO A 12 23.08 -2.05 -11.12
N VAL A 13 23.40 -3.10 -10.36
CA VAL A 13 24.12 -2.97 -9.09
C VAL A 13 25.63 -2.89 -9.36
N PRO A 14 26.32 -1.82 -8.94
CA PRO A 14 27.75 -1.68 -9.19
C PRO A 14 28.56 -2.83 -8.56
N GLY A 15 29.45 -3.43 -9.37
CA GLY A 15 30.37 -4.47 -8.91
C GLY A 15 29.75 -5.86 -8.69
N ILE A 16 28.48 -6.08 -9.06
CA ILE A 16 27.83 -7.40 -8.98
C ILE A 16 27.20 -7.71 -10.34
N GLU A 17 27.70 -8.73 -11.02
CA GLU A 17 27.14 -9.18 -12.29
C GLU A 17 25.71 -9.74 -12.12
N ASN A 18 24.89 -9.56 -13.15
CA ASN A 18 23.49 -10.03 -13.18
C ASN A 18 22.63 -9.56 -12.00
N ALA A 19 23.01 -8.46 -11.36
CA ALA A 19 22.28 -7.87 -10.26
C ALA A 19 21.71 -6.51 -10.65
N TRP A 20 20.47 -6.27 -10.23
CA TRP A 20 19.71 -5.07 -10.55
C TRP A 20 19.04 -4.51 -9.31
N GLN A 21 18.90 -3.20 -9.25
CA GLN A 21 18.22 -2.48 -8.20
C GLN A 21 16.90 -1.91 -8.72
N LEU A 22 15.89 -1.93 -7.86
CA LEU A 22 14.58 -1.36 -8.09
C LEU A 22 14.08 -0.68 -6.81
N GLN A 23 13.42 0.47 -6.95
CA GLN A 23 12.68 1.10 -5.87
C GLN A 23 11.29 0.48 -5.77
N ILE A 24 10.89 0.17 -4.54
CA ILE A 24 9.61 -0.45 -4.21
C ILE A 24 8.93 0.40 -3.14
N ALA A 25 7.66 0.72 -3.39
CA ALA A 25 6.74 1.24 -2.39
C ALA A 25 5.81 0.13 -1.91
N MET A 26 5.74 -0.07 -0.60
CA MET A 26 4.74 -0.91 0.05
C MET A 26 3.78 -0.01 0.82
N LEU A 27 2.51 -0.02 0.43
CA LEU A 27 1.48 0.81 1.04
C LEU A 27 0.76 0.02 2.12
N PHE A 28 0.83 0.50 3.35
CA PHE A 28 0.03 0.03 4.49
C PHE A 28 -1.00 1.10 4.87
N ASP A 29 -2.01 0.69 5.64
CA ASP A 29 -3.16 1.55 5.98
C ASP A 29 -2.75 2.81 6.77
N SER A 30 -1.67 2.76 7.54
CA SER A 30 -1.23 3.84 8.44
C SER A 30 0.12 4.46 8.08
N PHE A 31 0.90 3.82 7.21
CA PHE A 31 2.18 4.32 6.73
C PHE A 31 2.56 3.63 5.42
N HIS A 32 3.58 4.15 4.76
CA HIS A 32 4.07 3.65 3.51
C HIS A 32 5.58 3.45 3.60
N LEU A 33 6.07 2.33 3.11
CA LEU A 33 7.49 1.98 3.10
C LEU A 33 8.03 2.19 1.69
N LEU A 34 8.99 3.10 1.53
CA LEU A 34 9.77 3.24 0.32
C LEU A 34 11.13 2.58 0.53
N SER A 35 11.50 1.65 -0.34
CA SER A 35 12.69 0.83 -0.16
C SER A 35 13.41 0.53 -1.46
N ALA A 36 14.73 0.44 -1.40
CA ALA A 36 15.57 0.01 -2.50
C ALA A 36 15.89 -1.48 -2.33
N HIS A 37 15.51 -2.26 -3.33
CA HIS A 37 15.73 -3.70 -3.37
C HIS A 37 16.71 -4.02 -4.48
N GLN A 38 17.66 -4.89 -4.19
CA GLN A 38 18.59 -5.45 -5.16
C GLN A 38 18.19 -6.90 -5.41
N TYR A 39 18.17 -7.31 -6.67
CA TYR A 39 17.79 -8.63 -7.14
C TYR A 39 18.93 -9.24 -7.93
N ARG A 40 19.17 -10.53 -7.73
CA ARG A 40 20.11 -11.34 -8.52
C ARG A 40 19.35 -12.25 -9.47
N CYS A 41 19.55 -12.07 -10.77
CA CYS A 41 18.87 -12.86 -11.79
C CYS A 41 19.35 -14.31 -11.83
N ASP A 42 20.60 -14.56 -11.50
CA ASP A 42 21.26 -15.86 -11.53
C ASP A 42 20.87 -16.74 -10.33
N THR A 43 20.94 -16.19 -9.12
CA THR A 43 20.65 -16.93 -7.89
C THR A 43 19.20 -16.81 -7.42
N ARG A 44 18.41 -15.92 -8.04
CA ARG A 44 17.03 -15.61 -7.64
C ARG A 44 16.95 -15.17 -6.17
N GLU A 45 17.84 -14.27 -5.79
CA GLU A 45 17.90 -13.72 -4.44
C GLU A 45 17.55 -12.23 -4.45
N VAL A 46 17.10 -11.73 -3.30
CA VAL A 46 16.82 -10.32 -3.05
C VAL A 46 17.57 -9.85 -1.79
N LYS A 47 17.94 -8.57 -1.80
CA LYS A 47 18.51 -7.86 -0.66
C LYS A 47 17.89 -6.47 -0.57
N VAL A 48 17.46 -6.07 0.62
CA VAL A 48 17.00 -4.69 0.87
C VAL A 48 18.19 -3.85 1.34
N VAL A 49 18.50 -2.77 0.63
CA VAL A 49 19.68 -1.93 0.93
C VAL A 49 19.34 -0.60 1.58
N ASN A 50 18.12 -0.11 1.40
CA ASN A 50 17.64 1.09 2.04
C ASN A 50 16.12 1.03 2.19
N ALA A 51 15.61 1.65 3.24
CA ALA A 51 14.19 1.72 3.54
C ALA A 51 13.90 2.99 4.33
N LYS A 52 12.84 3.69 3.94
CA LYS A 52 12.29 4.86 4.64
C LYS A 52 10.79 4.71 4.73
N THR A 53 10.23 5.24 5.80
CA THR A 53 8.80 5.17 6.07
C THR A 53 8.21 6.56 6.05
N PHE A 54 7.00 6.66 5.52
CA PHE A 54 6.24 7.91 5.39
C PHE A 54 4.83 7.70 5.92
N SER A 55 4.25 8.72 6.54
CA SER A 55 2.82 8.72 6.87
C SER A 55 1.98 8.85 5.60
N ASN A 56 0.66 8.64 5.71
CA ASN A 56 -0.26 8.86 4.59
C ASN A 56 -0.29 10.33 4.12
N ARG A 57 0.29 11.26 4.90
CA ARG A 57 0.47 12.67 4.54
C ARG A 57 1.81 12.95 3.84
N GLY A 58 2.63 11.93 3.61
CA GLY A 58 3.93 12.03 2.95
C GLY A 58 5.09 12.48 3.86
N GLU A 59 4.85 12.63 5.16
CA GLU A 59 5.86 13.04 6.15
C GLU A 59 6.70 11.82 6.59
N PRO A 60 8.03 11.94 6.71
CA PRO A 60 8.86 10.86 7.23
C PRO A 60 8.41 10.39 8.62
N THR A 61 8.47 9.09 8.89
CA THR A 61 8.18 8.52 10.21
C THR A 61 9.43 7.93 10.86
N ASN A 62 9.35 7.67 12.17
CA ASN A 62 10.41 7.02 12.93
C ASN A 62 10.29 5.48 12.97
N LEU A 63 9.37 4.89 12.20
CA LEU A 63 9.23 3.44 12.13
C LEU A 63 10.48 2.81 11.51
N GLN A 64 11.11 1.90 12.24
CA GLN A 64 12.29 1.17 11.79
C GLN A 64 11.92 -0.26 11.42
N PHE A 65 12.46 -0.72 10.29
CA PHE A 65 12.32 -2.09 9.82
C PHE A 65 13.68 -2.76 9.80
N THR A 66 13.74 -3.99 10.31
CA THR A 66 14.94 -4.80 10.23
C THR A 66 14.81 -5.72 9.03
N PHE A 67 15.77 -5.62 8.11
CA PHE A 67 15.90 -6.50 6.96
C PHE A 67 17.08 -7.44 7.14
N ALA A 68 17.07 -8.57 6.43
CA ALA A 68 18.24 -9.44 6.36
C ALA A 68 19.44 -8.65 5.82
N LYS A 69 20.60 -8.80 6.47
CA LYS A 69 21.83 -8.08 6.09
C LYS A 69 22.43 -8.56 4.76
N GLY A 70 22.08 -9.78 4.34
CA GLY A 70 22.60 -10.44 3.15
C GLY A 70 21.55 -10.65 2.07
N TRP A 71 21.97 -11.37 1.02
CA TRP A 71 21.08 -11.91 0.02
C TRP A 71 20.22 -13.02 0.64
N THR A 72 18.94 -13.03 0.31
CA THR A 72 17.99 -14.04 0.75
C THR A 72 17.15 -14.53 -0.43
N PRO A 73 16.64 -15.77 -0.40
CA PRO A 73 15.67 -16.23 -1.40
C PRO A 73 14.47 -15.28 -1.51
N LEU A 74 13.83 -15.23 -2.68
CA LEU A 74 12.64 -14.39 -2.89
C LEU A 74 11.55 -14.77 -1.87
N PRO A 75 11.06 -13.80 -1.07
CA PRO A 75 10.19 -14.12 0.07
C PRO A 75 8.73 -14.39 -0.31
N ASN A 76 8.27 -13.90 -1.48
CA ASN A 76 6.88 -14.04 -1.92
C ASN A 76 6.72 -13.80 -3.43
N GLU A 77 5.51 -14.06 -3.94
CA GLU A 77 5.14 -13.90 -5.34
C GLU A 77 5.35 -12.48 -5.89
N SER A 78 5.18 -11.43 -5.06
CA SER A 78 5.42 -10.05 -5.51
C SER A 78 6.89 -9.81 -5.87
N HIS A 79 7.81 -10.39 -5.11
CA HIS A 79 9.25 -10.34 -5.43
C HIS A 79 9.60 -11.22 -6.63
N GLU A 80 8.86 -12.31 -6.84
CA GLU A 80 9.02 -13.11 -8.05
C GLU A 80 8.53 -12.37 -9.30
N ALA A 81 7.41 -11.66 -9.22
CA ALA A 81 6.95 -10.79 -10.29
C ALA A 81 7.96 -9.67 -10.59
N ALA A 82 8.51 -9.03 -9.54
CA ALA A 82 9.58 -8.05 -9.67
C ALA A 82 10.81 -8.64 -10.38
N LEU A 83 11.27 -9.81 -9.96
CA LEU A 83 12.41 -10.49 -10.59
C LEU A 83 12.14 -10.80 -12.06
N ARG A 84 10.97 -11.34 -12.42
CA ARG A 84 10.62 -11.63 -13.82
C ARG A 84 10.63 -10.39 -14.69
N PHE A 85 10.13 -9.26 -14.17
CA PHE A 85 10.18 -7.99 -14.89
C PHE A 85 11.62 -7.51 -15.11
N ILE A 86 12.46 -7.61 -14.10
CA ILE A 86 13.86 -7.21 -14.17
C ILE A 86 14.63 -8.09 -15.17
N CYS A 87 14.56 -9.41 -14.95
CA CYS A 87 15.46 -10.41 -15.53
C CYS A 87 14.93 -11.06 -16.82
N ALA A 88 13.65 -10.91 -17.16
CA ALA A 88 13.08 -11.37 -18.42
C ALA A 88 12.42 -10.18 -19.15
N PRO A 89 13.20 -9.31 -19.82
CA PRO A 89 12.70 -8.11 -20.49
C PRO A 89 11.54 -8.37 -21.47
N GLN A 90 11.57 -9.52 -22.14
CA GLN A 90 10.55 -9.98 -23.08
C GLN A 90 9.18 -10.30 -22.44
N GLU A 91 9.13 -10.48 -21.12
CA GLU A 91 7.88 -10.75 -20.39
C GLU A 91 7.31 -9.52 -19.68
N ARG A 92 7.98 -8.36 -19.77
CA ARG A 92 7.60 -7.14 -19.02
C ARG A 92 6.16 -6.70 -19.29
N GLU A 93 5.73 -6.71 -20.55
CA GLU A 93 4.36 -6.33 -20.94
C GLU A 93 3.31 -7.31 -20.38
N ARG A 94 3.66 -8.59 -20.25
CA ARG A 94 2.78 -9.63 -19.68
C ARG A 94 2.71 -9.57 -18.16
N ASN A 95 3.74 -9.05 -17.52
CA ASN A 95 3.86 -9.01 -16.07
C ASN A 95 2.97 -7.93 -15.41
N GLY A 96 2.28 -7.11 -16.21
CA GLY A 96 1.24 -6.19 -15.75
C GLY A 96 1.72 -5.09 -14.79
N MET A 97 3.03 -4.89 -14.67
CA MET A 97 3.64 -3.96 -13.73
C MET A 97 3.44 -2.54 -14.24
N ARG A 98 2.70 -1.73 -13.48
CA ARG A 98 2.33 -0.36 -13.87
C ARG A 98 3.48 0.59 -13.53
N SER A 99 3.94 1.36 -14.51
CA SER A 99 4.88 2.46 -14.29
C SER A 99 4.23 3.54 -13.41
N ALA A 100 4.99 4.09 -12.47
CA ALA A 100 4.60 5.24 -11.66
C ALA A 100 4.57 6.57 -12.46
N GLY A 101 5.05 6.55 -13.71
CA GLY A 101 5.22 7.71 -14.58
C GLY A 101 6.63 8.27 -14.50
N ARG A 102 7.23 8.57 -15.67
CA ARG A 102 8.59 9.12 -15.76
C ARG A 102 8.74 10.37 -14.91
N GLY A 103 9.74 10.35 -14.02
CA GLY A 103 10.11 11.52 -13.22
C GLY A 103 9.15 11.85 -12.08
N VAL A 104 8.14 11.01 -11.81
CA VAL A 104 7.30 11.16 -10.62
C VAL A 104 8.05 10.54 -9.44
N PRO A 105 8.42 11.32 -8.40
CA PRO A 105 9.00 10.74 -7.21
C PRO A 105 8.01 9.73 -6.63
N LEU A 106 8.45 8.49 -6.38
CA LEU A 106 7.63 7.48 -5.69
C LEU A 106 6.99 8.01 -4.41
N GLN A 107 7.66 8.94 -3.71
CA GLN A 107 7.09 9.64 -2.56
C GLN A 107 5.85 10.47 -2.92
N ALA A 108 5.82 11.14 -4.08
CA ALA A 108 4.64 11.86 -4.55
C ALA A 108 3.49 10.91 -4.91
N VAL A 109 3.78 9.73 -5.48
CA VAL A 109 2.78 8.67 -5.70
C VAL A 109 2.24 8.16 -4.38
N ILE A 110 3.12 7.90 -3.41
CA ILE A 110 2.78 7.48 -2.05
C ILE A 110 1.84 8.51 -1.40
N THR A 111 2.17 9.80 -1.45
CA THR A 111 1.33 10.87 -0.91
C THR A 111 -0.02 10.92 -1.61
N ALA A 112 -0.05 10.83 -2.94
CA ALA A 112 -1.29 10.86 -3.71
C ALA A 112 -2.20 9.66 -3.38
N VAL A 113 -1.64 8.45 -3.29
CA VAL A 113 -2.42 7.26 -2.91
C VAL A 113 -2.86 7.34 -1.45
N GLY A 114 -2.00 7.76 -0.54
CA GLY A 114 -2.32 7.96 0.87
C GLY A 114 -3.44 8.99 1.10
N MET A 115 -3.47 10.07 0.32
CA MET A 115 -4.57 11.04 0.33
C MET A 115 -5.89 10.43 -0.14
N VAL A 116 -5.88 9.68 -1.25
CA VAL A 116 -7.08 9.01 -1.76
C VAL A 116 -7.61 7.96 -0.76
N GLU A 117 -6.73 7.21 -0.11
CA GLU A 117 -7.12 6.24 0.92
C GLU A 117 -7.67 6.95 2.17
N MET A 118 -7.08 8.07 2.60
CA MET A 118 -7.63 8.89 3.68
C MET A 118 -9.01 9.47 3.36
N GLU A 119 -9.22 9.99 2.15
CA GLU A 119 -10.51 10.52 1.70
C GLU A 119 -11.59 9.42 1.71
N ARG A 120 -11.26 8.22 1.21
CA ARG A 120 -12.16 7.05 1.30
C ARG A 120 -12.47 6.66 2.73
N ALA A 121 -11.45 6.63 3.61
CA ALA A 121 -11.65 6.30 5.01
C ALA A 121 -12.53 7.35 5.73
N GLN A 122 -12.37 8.63 5.42
CA GLN A 122 -13.22 9.70 5.96
C GLN A 122 -14.66 9.58 5.47
N ALA A 123 -14.87 9.29 4.18
CA ALA A 123 -16.21 9.05 3.64
C ALA A 123 -16.91 7.88 4.33
N ASN A 124 -16.19 6.75 4.50
CA ASN A 124 -16.71 5.58 5.21
C ASN A 124 -17.04 5.88 6.68
N LEU A 125 -16.19 6.67 7.37
CA LEU A 125 -16.44 7.08 8.74
C LEU A 125 -17.67 8.00 8.87
N ALA A 126 -17.83 8.93 7.93
CA ALA A 126 -19.00 9.81 7.88
C ALA A 126 -20.29 9.01 7.65
N GLU A 127 -20.27 8.04 6.74
CA GLU A 127 -21.40 7.15 6.50
C GLU A 127 -21.73 6.30 7.74
N ALA A 128 -20.72 5.73 8.40
CA ALA A 128 -20.90 4.97 9.63
C ALA A 128 -21.48 5.83 10.77
N ARG A 129 -21.05 7.08 10.90
CA ARG A 129 -21.62 8.04 11.86
C ARG A 129 -23.08 8.36 11.55
N ARG A 130 -23.41 8.57 10.27
CA ARG A 130 -24.79 8.83 9.85
C ARG A 130 -25.70 7.65 10.22
N LYS A 131 -25.28 6.42 9.90
CA LYS A 131 -26.03 5.21 10.27
C LYS A 131 -26.21 5.05 11.78
N LEU A 132 -25.19 5.42 12.57
CA LEU A 132 -25.30 5.37 14.02
C LEU A 132 -26.30 6.39 14.58
N GLU A 133 -26.34 7.61 14.04
CA GLU A 133 -27.30 8.63 14.47
C GLU A 133 -28.72 8.34 13.98
N GLU A 134 -28.89 7.79 12.76
CA GLU A 134 -30.17 7.26 12.28
C GLU A 134 -30.69 6.18 13.24
N ALA A 135 -29.86 5.19 13.59
CA ALA A 135 -30.24 4.12 14.52
C ALA A 135 -30.57 4.63 15.95
N LYS A 136 -29.89 5.69 16.42
CA LYS A 136 -30.22 6.32 17.70
C LYS A 136 -31.55 7.07 17.64
N ASN A 137 -31.80 7.83 16.59
CA ASN A 137 -33.05 8.56 16.42
C ASN A 137 -34.23 7.60 16.27
N ASP A 138 -34.08 6.52 15.52
CA ASP A 138 -35.12 5.48 15.41
C ASP A 138 -35.43 4.85 16.76
N ARG A 139 -34.41 4.59 17.59
CA ARG A 139 -34.60 4.09 18.95
C ARG A 139 -35.31 5.12 19.84
N VAL A 140 -34.89 6.38 19.81
CA VAL A 140 -35.50 7.45 20.62
C VAL A 140 -36.95 7.67 20.20
N MET A 141 -37.24 7.70 18.90
CA MET A 141 -38.60 7.84 18.38
C MET A 141 -39.47 6.63 18.75
N GLY A 142 -38.94 5.41 18.67
CA GLY A 142 -39.65 4.22 19.15
C GLY A 142 -39.94 4.24 20.66
N GLU A 143 -39.00 4.73 21.48
CA GLU A 143 -39.22 4.93 22.91
C GLU A 143 -40.24 6.06 23.18
N LEU A 144 -40.21 7.15 22.39
CA LEU A 144 -41.15 8.26 22.49
C LEU A 144 -42.58 7.83 22.11
N ASP A 145 -42.76 7.12 21.01
CA ASP A 145 -44.07 6.61 20.57
C ASP A 145 -44.66 5.63 21.59
N ARG A 146 -43.81 4.82 22.24
CA ARG A 146 -44.25 3.94 23.33
C ARG A 146 -44.69 4.72 24.57
N LEU A 147 -43.97 5.80 24.93
CA LEU A 147 -44.34 6.67 26.06
C LEU A 147 -45.60 7.50 25.78
N LEU A 148 -45.81 7.90 24.53
CA LEU A 148 -46.99 8.65 24.09
C LEU A 148 -48.22 7.75 23.84
N GLY A 149 -48.08 6.43 23.99
CA GLY A 149 -49.18 5.48 23.82
C GLY A 149 -49.61 5.27 22.37
N ASN A 150 -48.73 5.58 21.40
CA ASN A 150 -48.98 5.46 19.96
C ASN A 150 -48.71 4.05 19.42
N GLU A 151 -48.40 3.06 20.27
CA GLU A 151 -48.22 1.67 19.80
C GLU A 151 -49.47 1.21 19.03
N PRO A 152 -49.33 0.66 17.81
CA PRO A 152 -50.44 0.07 17.10
C PRO A 152 -51.04 -1.02 17.98
N ARG A 153 -52.30 -0.86 18.39
CA ARG A 153 -53.05 -1.95 19.01
C ARG A 153 -53.00 -3.11 18.03
N LYS A 154 -52.35 -4.21 18.43
CA LYS A 154 -52.38 -5.47 17.69
C LYS A 154 -53.86 -5.82 17.41
N PRO A 155 -54.19 -6.29 16.19
CA PRO A 155 -55.52 -6.81 15.91
C PRO A 155 -55.87 -7.99 16.82
#